data_AF-A0A925RN21-F1
#
_entry.id   AF-A0A925RN21-F1
#
_cell.length_a   1.000
_cell.length_b   1.000
_cell.length_c   1.000
_cell.angle_alpha   90.00
_cell.angle_beta   90.00
_cell.angle_gamma   90.00
#
_symmetry.space_group_name_H-M   'P 1'
#
loop_
_entity.id
_entity.type
_entity.pdbx_description
1 polymer ?
#
loop_
_entity_poly.entity_id
_entity_poly.type
_entity_poly.pdbx_seq_one_letter_code
_entity_poly.pdbx_strand_id
1 'polypeptide(L)'
;MLSRIVAAIAAALGLFVVYRLYAGGNAVLAAACLAGFGLAFFIYTARRAYTIRYLFPGLAGIAMFIVLPLIYTVWLGFTNYNSRNLLTYERATEALLGEVFERTTVRYQFTLHAAVGGGYHLVLQPGEDAPPADE
;
A
#
# COMPACT_ATOMS: atom_id res chain seq x y z
N MET A 1 -1.33 35.51 -19.29
CA MET A 1 -0.72 35.34 -17.94
C MET A 1 -1.47 34.29 -17.13
N LEU A 2 -2.81 34.40 -17.02
CA LEU A 2 -3.68 33.43 -16.32
C LEU A 2 -3.47 31.95 -16.72
N SER A 3 -3.38 31.65 -18.03
CA SER A 3 -3.18 30.28 -18.51
C SER A 3 -1.88 29.62 -18.03
N ARG A 4 -0.80 30.40 -17.86
CA ARG A 4 0.49 29.91 -17.36
C ARG A 4 0.44 29.67 -15.85
N ILE A 5 -0.28 30.51 -15.13
CA ILE A 5 -0.51 30.33 -13.68
C ILE A 5 -1.32 29.06 -13.43
N VAL A 6 -2.41 28.85 -14.18
CA VAL A 6 -3.22 27.63 -14.08
C VAL A 6 -2.38 26.38 -14.39
N ALA A 7 -1.57 26.42 -15.45
CA ALA A 7 -0.67 25.31 -15.78
C ALA A 7 0.37 25.04 -14.67
N ALA A 8 0.94 26.08 -14.08
CA ALA A 8 1.90 25.96 -12.98
C ALA A 8 1.25 25.37 -11.72
N ILE A 9 0.04 25.82 -11.36
CA ILE A 9 -0.72 25.26 -10.24
C ILE A 9 -1.04 23.79 -10.49
N ALA A 10 -1.52 23.44 -11.70
CA ALA A 10 -1.80 22.06 -12.06
C ALA A 10 -0.55 21.16 -11.99
N ALA A 11 0.61 21.65 -12.46
CA ALA A 11 1.88 20.95 -12.36
C ALA A 11 2.32 20.77 -10.90
N ALA A 12 2.20 21.81 -10.07
CA ALA A 12 2.53 21.73 -8.65
C ALA A 12 1.64 20.73 -7.91
N LEU A 13 0.34 20.72 -8.19
CA LEU A 13 -0.60 19.74 -7.62
C LEU A 13 -0.27 18.31 -8.09
N GLY A 14 0.01 18.11 -9.37
CA GLY A 14 0.41 16.80 -9.91
C GLY A 14 1.70 16.28 -9.26
N LEU A 15 2.71 17.13 -9.12
CA LEU A 15 3.96 16.79 -8.43
C LEU A 15 3.75 16.52 -6.94
N PHE A 16 2.87 17.28 -6.27
CA PHE A 16 2.52 17.03 -4.88
C PHE A 16 1.89 15.65 -4.69
N VAL A 17 0.98 15.24 -5.58
CA VAL A 17 0.39 13.89 -5.56
C VAL A 17 1.47 12.82 -5.76
N VAL A 18 2.37 12.99 -6.75
CA VAL A 18 3.49 12.08 -6.99
C VAL A 18 4.40 11.96 -5.76
N TYR A 19 4.73 13.09 -5.13
CA TYR A 19 5.53 13.10 -3.90
C TYR A 19 4.86 12.33 -2.77
N ARG A 20 3.55 12.54 -2.55
CA ARG A 20 2.78 11.80 -1.52
C ARG A 20 2.74 10.30 -1.80
N LEU A 21 2.60 9.88 -3.06
CA LEU A 21 2.64 8.47 -3.46
C LEU A 21 4.02 7.84 -3.20
N TYR A 22 5.08 8.55 -3.57
CA TYR A 22 6.45 8.09 -3.34
C TYR A 22 6.76 7.97 -1.85
N ALA A 23 6.42 9.00 -1.06
CA ALA A 23 6.60 9.00 0.38
C ALA A 23 5.76 7.92 1.09
N GLY A 24 4.62 7.53 0.51
CA GLY A 24 3.80 6.42 0.97
C GLY A 24 4.33 5.02 0.60
N GLY A 25 5.54 4.91 0.05
CA GLY A 25 6.19 3.64 -0.29
C GLY A 25 5.78 3.04 -1.63
N ASN A 26 4.88 3.68 -2.38
CA ASN A 26 4.36 3.15 -3.64
C ASN A 26 5.14 3.71 -4.84
N ALA A 27 6.42 3.34 -4.97
CA ALA A 27 7.33 3.90 -5.98
C ALA A 27 6.87 3.65 -7.43
N VAL A 28 6.31 2.46 -7.73
CA VAL A 28 5.82 2.10 -9.07
C VAL A 28 4.64 2.98 -9.47
N LEU A 29 3.67 3.15 -8.57
CA LEU A 29 2.50 4.00 -8.82
C LEU A 29 2.91 5.48 -8.94
N ALA A 30 3.84 5.94 -8.11
CA ALA A 30 4.39 7.30 -8.20
C ALA A 30 5.05 7.56 -9.57
N ALA A 31 5.85 6.62 -10.08
CA ALA A 31 6.48 6.72 -11.40
C ALA A 31 5.45 6.73 -12.53
N ALA A 32 4.41 5.89 -12.45
CA ALA A 32 3.33 5.86 -13.44
C ALA A 32 2.54 7.18 -13.46
N CYS A 33 2.18 7.72 -12.29
CA CYS A 33 1.51 9.01 -12.18
C CYS A 33 2.39 10.16 -12.68
N LEU A 34 3.70 10.14 -12.40
CA LEU A 34 4.64 11.14 -12.90
C LEU A 34 4.70 11.13 -14.43
N ALA A 35 4.80 9.94 -15.03
CA ALA A 35 4.78 9.80 -16.49
C ALA A 35 3.45 10.29 -17.09
N GLY A 36 2.32 9.93 -16.48
CA GLY A 36 0.99 10.35 -16.92
C GLY A 36 0.77 11.87 -16.82
N PHE A 37 1.07 12.47 -15.67
CA PHE A 37 0.96 13.92 -15.48
C PHE A 37 1.96 14.69 -16.34
N GLY A 38 3.19 14.18 -16.50
CA GLY A 38 4.19 14.76 -17.38
C GLY A 38 3.74 14.77 -18.84
N LEU A 39 3.18 13.65 -19.31
CA LEU A 39 2.62 13.53 -20.65
C LEU A 39 1.42 14.47 -20.85
N ALA A 40 0.50 14.51 -19.89
CA ALA A 40 -0.64 15.42 -19.92
C ALA A 40 -0.16 16.89 -19.98
N PHE A 41 0.75 17.27 -19.09
CA PHE A 41 1.32 18.61 -19.05
C PHE A 41 1.97 18.98 -20.39
N PHE A 42 2.77 18.08 -20.97
CA PHE A 42 3.38 18.26 -22.28
C PHE A 42 2.34 18.48 -23.39
N ILE A 43 1.31 17.63 -23.47
CA ILE A 43 0.27 17.71 -24.51
C ILE A 43 -0.52 19.03 -24.42
N TYR A 44 -0.88 19.46 -23.21
CA TYR A 44 -1.66 20.67 -23.01
C TYR A 44 -0.85 21.97 -23.10
N THR A 45 0.48 21.92 -22.95
CA THR A 45 1.35 23.10 -23.08
C THR A 45 2.02 23.22 -24.45
N ALA A 46 2.38 22.11 -25.11
CA ALA A 46 3.08 22.12 -26.39
C ALA A 46 2.17 22.58 -27.54
N ARG A 47 2.62 23.56 -28.35
CA ARG A 47 1.88 24.03 -29.54
C ARG A 47 1.65 22.94 -30.58
N ARG A 48 2.62 22.03 -30.76
CA ARG A 48 2.58 20.95 -31.76
C ARG A 48 1.53 19.88 -31.46
N ALA A 49 1.09 19.77 -30.20
CA ALA A 49 0.14 18.74 -29.76
C ALA A 49 -1.33 19.19 -29.80
N TYR A 50 -1.66 20.29 -30.49
CA TYR A 50 -3.01 20.89 -30.43
C TYR A 50 -4.13 19.90 -30.80
N THR A 51 -3.96 19.13 -31.88
CA THR A 51 -4.93 18.09 -32.29
C THR A 51 -5.06 16.98 -31.25
N ILE A 52 -3.93 16.56 -30.66
CA ILE A 52 -3.88 15.45 -29.69
C ILE A 52 -4.60 15.82 -28.39
N ARG A 53 -4.72 17.10 -28.02
CA ARG A 53 -5.42 17.53 -26.79
C ARG A 53 -6.88 17.09 -26.71
N TYR A 54 -7.55 16.98 -27.87
CA TYR A 54 -8.94 16.53 -27.93
C TYR A 54 -9.06 15.01 -27.86
N LEU A 55 -8.05 14.29 -28.33
CA LEU A 55 -8.00 12.83 -28.32
C LEU A 55 -7.46 12.27 -26.99
N PHE A 56 -6.57 13.02 -26.33
CA PHE A 56 -5.87 12.63 -25.12
C PHE A 56 -6.77 12.12 -23.99
N PRO A 57 -7.88 12.80 -23.59
CA PRO A 57 -8.71 12.30 -22.49
C PRO A 57 -9.33 10.93 -22.80
N GLY A 58 -9.72 10.70 -24.07
CA GLY A 58 -10.22 9.40 -24.51
C GLY A 58 -9.13 8.33 -24.50
N LEU A 59 -7.94 8.64 -25.03
CA LEU A 59 -6.80 7.73 -25.01
C LEU A 59 -6.32 7.40 -23.60
N ALA A 60 -6.31 8.38 -22.69
CA ALA A 60 -5.97 8.17 -21.29
C ALA A 60 -6.99 7.23 -20.62
N GLY A 61 -8.28 7.40 -20.89
CA GLY A 61 -9.32 6.50 -20.41
C GLY A 61 -9.14 5.07 -20.94
N ILE A 62 -8.93 4.91 -22.25
CA ILE A 62 -8.65 3.60 -22.87
C ILE A 62 -7.40 2.97 -22.26
N ALA A 63 -6.32 3.74 -22.10
CA ALA A 63 -5.09 3.25 -21.51
C ALA A 63 -5.30 2.77 -20.08
N MET A 64 -6.04 3.53 -19.25
CA MET A 64 -6.21 3.25 -17.83
C MET A 64 -7.21 2.13 -17.54
N PHE A 65 -8.31 2.05 -18.31
CA PHE A 65 -9.40 1.11 -18.03
C PHE A 65 -9.44 -0.11 -18.95
N ILE A 66 -8.70 -0.11 -20.07
CA ILE A 66 -8.67 -1.23 -21.01
C ILE A 66 -7.25 -1.78 -21.13
N VAL A 67 -6.29 -0.95 -21.54
CA VAL A 67 -4.93 -1.42 -21.85
C VAL A 67 -4.22 -1.86 -20.57
N LEU A 68 -4.29 -1.08 -19.49
CA LEU A 68 -3.66 -1.40 -18.22
C LEU A 68 -4.15 -2.74 -17.63
N PRO A 69 -5.47 -2.99 -17.45
CA PRO A 69 -5.93 -4.29 -16.94
C PRO A 69 -5.63 -5.44 -17.90
N LEU A 70 -5.65 -5.20 -19.21
CA LEU A 70 -5.27 -6.23 -20.20
C LEU A 70 -3.80 -6.64 -20.05
N ILE A 71 -2.88 -5.68 -20.00
CA ILE A 71 -1.45 -5.94 -19.81
C ILE A 71 -1.20 -6.62 -18.46
N TYR A 72 -1.89 -6.18 -17.40
CA TYR A 72 -1.76 -6.80 -16.09
C TYR A 72 -2.23 -8.26 -16.09
N THR A 73 -3.32 -8.58 -16.81
CA THR A 73 -3.81 -9.95 -16.98
C THR A 73 -2.79 -10.81 -17.72
N VAL A 74 -2.22 -10.29 -18.81
CA VAL A 74 -1.18 -10.98 -19.58
C VAL A 74 0.05 -11.22 -18.70
N TRP A 75 0.47 -10.22 -17.93
CA TRP A 75 1.61 -10.32 -17.01
C TRP A 75 1.36 -11.36 -15.91
N LEU A 76 0.17 -11.38 -15.31
CA LEU A 76 -0.23 -12.41 -14.35
C LEU A 76 -0.16 -13.81 -14.96
N GLY A 77 -0.50 -13.96 -16.24
CA GLY A 77 -0.38 -15.24 -16.97
C GLY A 77 1.04 -15.79 -17.06
N PHE A 78 2.07 -14.95 -16.88
CA PHE A 78 3.47 -15.39 -16.80
C PHE A 78 3.92 -15.74 -15.37
N THR A 79 3.06 -15.56 -14.37
CA THR A 79 3.37 -15.84 -12.96
C THR A 79 2.58 -17.04 -12.45
N ASN A 80 3.05 -17.69 -11.38
CA ASN A 80 2.31 -18.76 -10.72
C ASN A 80 1.30 -18.22 -9.68
N TYR A 81 0.53 -17.18 -10.05
CA TYR A 81 -0.48 -16.57 -9.20
C TYR A 81 -1.78 -17.39 -9.25
N ASN A 82 -2.06 -18.13 -8.17
CA ASN A 82 -3.25 -18.97 -8.00
C ASN A 82 -3.68 -18.99 -6.52
N SER A 83 -4.79 -19.66 -6.17
CA SER A 83 -5.32 -19.68 -4.80
C SER A 83 -4.36 -20.18 -3.71
N ARG A 84 -3.33 -20.97 -4.06
CA ARG A 84 -2.27 -21.42 -3.13
C ARG A 84 -1.11 -20.43 -3.02
N ASN A 85 -0.93 -19.56 -4.02
CA ASN A 85 0.18 -18.61 -4.16
C ASN A 85 -0.33 -17.17 -4.31
N LEU A 86 -1.12 -16.71 -3.33
CA LEU A 86 -1.70 -15.36 -3.34
C LEU A 86 -0.82 -14.33 -2.63
N LEU A 87 -0.01 -14.77 -1.66
CA LEU A 87 0.79 -13.89 -0.82
C LEU A 87 2.14 -13.61 -1.49
N THR A 88 2.69 -12.42 -1.23
CA THR A 88 4.10 -12.18 -1.48
C THR A 88 4.94 -13.00 -0.51
N TYR A 89 6.22 -13.19 -0.85
CA TYR A 89 7.15 -13.97 -0.04
C TYR A 89 7.24 -13.48 1.41
N GLU A 90 7.32 -12.16 1.59
CA GLU A 90 7.42 -11.51 2.90
C GLU A 90 6.17 -11.80 3.73
N ARG A 91 4.98 -11.64 3.12
CA ARG A 91 3.72 -11.89 3.81
C ARG A 91 3.48 -13.35 4.14
N ALA A 92 3.89 -14.26 3.27
CA ALA A 92 3.84 -15.68 3.57
C ALA A 92 4.76 -16.00 4.76
N THR A 93 5.96 -15.44 4.79
CA THR A 93 6.91 -15.63 5.89
C THR A 93 6.38 -15.07 7.21
N GLU A 94 5.83 -13.86 7.21
CA GLU A 94 5.18 -13.27 8.38
C GLU A 94 4.03 -14.12 8.88
N ALA A 95 3.19 -14.66 7.98
CA ALA A 95 2.08 -15.53 8.35
C ALA A 95 2.58 -16.82 9.02
N LEU A 96 3.58 -17.48 8.43
CA LEU A 96 4.12 -18.73 8.96
C LEU A 96 4.87 -18.53 10.29
N LEU A 97 5.61 -17.42 10.45
CA LEU A 97 6.29 -17.11 11.71
C LEU A 97 5.33 -16.63 12.81
N GLY A 98 4.20 -16.04 12.39
CA GLY A 98 3.12 -15.64 13.28
C GLY A 98 2.24 -16.80 13.75
N GLU A 99 2.40 -18.01 13.21
CA GLU A 99 1.67 -19.18 13.70
C GLU A 99 2.12 -19.52 15.13
N VAL A 100 1.23 -19.27 16.08
CA VAL A 100 1.44 -19.63 17.49
C VAL A 100 0.87 -21.02 17.72
N PHE A 101 1.76 -21.94 18.10
CA PHE A 101 1.37 -23.25 18.61
C PHE A 101 1.41 -23.22 20.13
N GLU A 102 0.39 -23.74 20.80
CA GLU A 102 0.44 -24.01 22.25
C GLU A 102 1.54 -25.06 22.52
N ARG A 103 2.77 -24.60 22.69
CA ARG A 103 3.94 -25.47 22.91
C ARG A 103 4.12 -25.86 24.39
N THR A 104 3.30 -25.30 25.26
CA THR A 104 3.46 -25.38 26.72
C THR A 104 2.10 -25.57 27.36
N THR A 105 2.00 -26.59 28.22
CA THR A 105 0.79 -26.89 29.02
C THR A 105 0.53 -25.82 30.10
N VAL A 106 1.50 -24.94 30.37
CA VAL A 106 1.39 -23.87 31.36
C VAL A 106 0.48 -22.77 30.84
N ARG A 107 -0.75 -22.74 31.37
CA ARG A 107 -1.72 -21.67 31.17
C ARG A 107 -1.59 -20.67 32.30
N TYR A 108 -1.44 -19.39 31.97
CA TYR A 108 -1.44 -18.32 32.97
C TYR A 108 -2.86 -17.81 33.17
N GLN A 109 -3.35 -17.82 34.40
CA GLN A 109 -4.57 -17.09 34.76
C GLN A 109 -4.23 -15.60 34.90
N PHE A 110 -5.12 -14.71 34.45
CA PHE A 110 -4.92 -13.28 34.58
C PHE A 110 -6.01 -12.64 35.45
N THR A 111 -5.61 -11.71 36.32
CA THR A 111 -6.52 -10.84 37.07
C THR A 111 -6.17 -9.38 36.81
N LEU A 112 -7.19 -8.52 36.69
CA LEU A 112 -7.04 -7.09 36.47
C LEU A 112 -7.46 -6.33 37.72
N HIS A 113 -6.53 -5.57 38.30
CA HIS A 113 -6.78 -4.77 39.50
C HIS A 113 -6.75 -3.29 39.16
N ALA A 114 -7.68 -2.51 39.71
CA ALA A 114 -7.64 -1.06 39.60
C ALA A 114 -6.47 -0.50 40.44
N ALA A 115 -5.59 0.26 39.81
CA ALA A 115 -4.46 0.91 40.47
C ALA A 115 -4.90 2.25 41.10
N VAL A 116 -4.46 2.49 42.33
CA VAL A 116 -4.70 3.75 43.04
C VAL A 116 -4.01 4.88 42.27
N GLY A 117 -4.80 5.73 41.60
CA GLY A 117 -4.29 6.76 40.69
C GLY A 117 -4.91 6.76 39.28
N GLY A 118 -5.82 5.81 38.98
CA GLY A 118 -6.58 5.78 37.73
C GLY A 118 -6.00 4.88 36.63
N GLY A 119 -5.12 3.93 37.00
CA GLY A 119 -4.58 2.91 36.10
C GLY A 119 -5.14 1.51 36.36
N TYR A 120 -4.64 0.51 35.62
CA TYR A 120 -4.94 -0.90 35.84
C TYR A 120 -3.64 -1.71 35.92
N HIS A 121 -3.58 -2.67 36.84
CA HIS A 121 -2.50 -3.66 36.95
C HIS A 121 -3.01 -5.01 36.47
N LEU A 122 -2.34 -5.58 35.48
CA LEU A 122 -2.56 -6.94 35.02
C LEU A 122 -1.58 -7.87 35.76
N VAL A 123 -2.10 -8.84 36.50
CA VAL A 123 -1.30 -9.86 37.19
C VAL A 123 -1.50 -11.19 36.47
N LEU A 124 -0.40 -11.87 36.12
CA LEU A 124 -0.42 -13.20 35.52
C LEU A 124 0.06 -14.21 36.57
N GLN A 125 -0.75 -15.23 36.86
CA GLN A 125 -0.41 -16.31 37.78
C GLN A 125 -0.25 -17.61 36.99
N PRO A 126 0.85 -18.37 37.17
CA PRO A 126 0.99 -19.69 36.57
C PRO A 126 -0.16 -20.60 37.04
N GLY A 127 -0.77 -21.34 36.13
CA GLY A 127 -1.75 -22.38 36.47
C GLY A 127 -1.11 -23.52 37.27
N GLU A 128 -1.94 -24.33 37.92
CA GLU A 128 -1.54 -25.39 38.88
C GLU A 128 -0.59 -26.46 38.28
N ASP A 129 -0.50 -26.53 36.95
CA ASP A 129 0.39 -27.40 36.18
C ASP A 129 1.77 -26.77 35.83
N ALA A 130 2.11 -25.61 36.42
CA ALA A 130 3.37 -24.93 36.17
C ALA A 130 4.55 -25.59 36.91
N PRO A 131 5.70 -25.82 36.24
CA PRO A 131 6.90 -26.30 36.93
C PRO A 131 7.32 -25.29 38.02
N PRO A 132 7.83 -25.76 39.18
CA PRO A 132 8.22 -24.88 40.27
C PRO A 132 9.26 -23.87 39.77
N ALA A 133 9.12 -22.62 40.18
CA ALA A 133 10.06 -21.57 39.82
C ALA A 133 11.44 -21.92 40.41
N ASP A 134 12.43 -22.10 39.54
CA ASP A 134 13.82 -22.31 39.94
C ASP A 134 14.31 -21.05 40.71
N GLU A 135 14.76 -21.24 41.96
CA GLU A 135 15.39 -20.21 42.82
C GLU A 135 16.81 -19.83 42.35
#